data_AF-B0XFQ4-F1
#
_entry.id   AF-B0XFQ4-F1
#
_cell.length_a   1.000
_cell.length_b   1.000
_cell.length_c   1.000
_cell.angle_alpha   90.00
_cell.angle_beta   90.00
_cell.angle_gamma   90.00
#
_symmetry.space_group_name_H-M   'P 1'
#
loop_
_entity.id
_entity.type
_entity.pdbx_description
1 polymer ?
#
loop_
_entity_poly.entity_id
_entity_poly.type
_entity_poly.pdbx_seq_one_letter_code
_entity_poly.pdbx_strand_id
1 'polypeptide(L)'
;MEPAITSFMDVVEASKGHDGTTQSAEEGPAGSNGDSKSSIPLVWLLLIATTVLFIVLYETILVLVEKPDPARCPRSPLDCVGVMLAMSLPWIPRSTVCRAYFWLWSVFCVHVAIFYQSKMIDILKRPLDGHQISTVAELLDSGMVIGFPANFAIHLERLNGSAERILQRRLECTSETCLAMVGGARPFATIGNRSLIEAGYLAAVTRIFLAHTRNATRQVEDHVAQVVPLRLSHFQGAYFVLALGCALAAVCCGGEIAIGKVRKRMRRVVVYPFVV
;
A
#
# COMPACT_ATOMS: atom_id res chain seq x y z
N MET A 1 30.33 13.36 60.01
CA MET A 1 30.84 14.50 59.22
C MET A 1 30.56 14.19 57.76
N GLU A 2 29.95 15.13 57.05
CA GLU A 2 29.49 15.13 55.65
C GLU A 2 30.59 14.74 54.61
N PRO A 3 30.31 14.72 53.29
CA PRO A 3 29.54 13.72 52.56
C PRO A 3 30.31 13.21 51.31
N ALA A 4 29.80 12.17 50.64
CA ALA A 4 30.28 11.77 49.32
C ALA A 4 29.13 11.87 48.31
N ILE A 5 28.96 13.07 47.75
CA ILE A 5 28.15 13.34 46.54
C ILE A 5 29.11 13.91 45.51
N THR A 6 29.73 13.04 44.71
CA THR A 6 30.36 13.38 43.42
C THR A 6 30.64 12.07 42.69
N SER A 7 29.73 11.62 41.83
CA SER A 7 30.04 10.85 40.60
C SER A 7 28.72 10.42 39.94
N PHE A 8 28.08 11.36 39.26
CA PHE A 8 26.99 11.04 38.32
C PHE A 8 27.11 11.85 37.01
N MET A 9 28.12 12.71 36.87
CA MET A 9 28.40 13.46 35.64
C MET A 9 29.47 12.81 34.75
N ASP A 10 30.19 11.79 35.21
CA ASP A 10 31.23 11.12 34.39
C ASP A 10 30.68 10.04 33.43
N VAL A 11 29.37 9.74 33.47
CA VAL A 11 28.76 8.74 32.57
C VAL A 11 28.23 9.36 31.28
N VAL A 12 28.16 10.70 31.19
CA VAL A 12 27.69 11.40 29.98
C VAL A 12 28.83 11.71 29.01
N GLU A 13 30.10 11.64 29.43
CA GLU A 13 31.25 12.00 28.59
C GLU A 13 32.04 10.80 28.02
N ALA A 14 31.64 9.56 28.32
CA ALA A 14 32.25 8.34 27.79
C ALA A 14 31.58 7.77 26.52
N SER A 15 30.63 8.49 25.91
CA SER A 15 29.97 8.09 24.65
C SER A 15 30.48 8.85 23.42
N LYS A 16 31.70 9.40 23.48
CA LYS A 16 32.43 9.90 22.31
C LYS A 16 33.75 9.15 22.19
N GLY A 17 33.74 8.08 21.40
CA GLY A 17 34.95 7.52 20.82
C GLY A 17 35.19 6.05 21.12
N HIS A 18 34.56 5.16 20.34
CA HIS A 18 35.29 4.02 19.80
C HIS A 18 34.59 3.46 18.54
N ASP A 19 35.24 3.67 17.40
CA ASP A 19 34.96 3.00 16.13
C ASP A 19 35.26 1.51 16.25
N GLY A 20 34.32 0.68 15.81
CA GLY A 20 34.42 -0.78 15.83
C GLY A 20 33.42 -1.41 14.87
N THR A 21 33.69 -1.23 13.58
CA THR A 21 33.09 -1.88 12.40
C THR A 21 32.37 -3.22 12.65
N THR A 22 31.06 -3.26 12.45
CA THR A 22 30.35 -4.35 11.73
C THR A 22 28.88 -3.99 11.48
N GLN A 23 28.49 -4.14 10.21
CA GLN A 23 27.14 -4.09 9.63
C GLN A 23 26.40 -2.74 9.58
N SER A 24 26.50 -2.15 8.39
CA SER A 24 25.65 -1.13 7.80
C SER A 24 24.17 -1.31 8.12
N ALA A 25 23.71 -0.63 9.17
CA ALA A 25 22.36 -0.11 9.23
C ALA A 25 22.38 1.20 8.44
N GLU A 26 21.74 1.18 7.28
CA GLU A 26 21.45 2.35 6.48
C GLU A 26 20.58 3.30 7.33
N GLU A 27 21.21 4.30 7.95
CA GLU A 27 20.51 5.44 8.55
C GLU A 27 19.79 6.19 7.43
N GLY A 28 18.56 5.77 7.18
CA GLY A 28 17.64 6.49 6.31
C GLY A 28 17.38 7.89 6.89
N PRO A 29 17.46 8.95 6.07
CA PRO A 29 17.33 10.32 6.55
C PRO A 29 15.96 10.56 7.20
N ALA A 30 16.01 11.33 8.28
CA ALA A 30 14.86 11.76 9.06
C ALA A 30 13.73 12.31 8.18
N GLY A 31 12.63 11.57 8.13
CA GLY A 31 11.28 12.10 8.32
C GLY A 31 10.86 13.29 7.48
N SER A 32 10.94 13.19 6.15
CA SER A 32 10.08 13.95 5.24
C SER A 32 8.64 13.42 5.33
N ASN A 33 7.97 13.65 6.46
CA ASN A 33 6.56 13.34 6.67
C ASN A 33 5.69 14.36 5.91
N GLY A 34 5.43 14.13 4.63
CA GLY A 34 4.54 14.99 3.85
C GLY A 34 4.04 14.40 2.54
N ASP A 35 4.93 13.86 1.70
CA ASP A 35 4.62 13.75 0.26
C ASP A 35 4.56 12.33 -0.32
N SER A 36 4.61 11.28 0.51
CA SER A 36 4.48 9.89 0.05
C SER A 36 3.07 9.53 -0.47
N LYS A 37 2.10 10.45 -0.38
CA LYS A 37 0.70 10.22 -0.80
C LYS A 37 0.49 10.17 -2.32
N SER A 38 1.50 10.37 -3.17
CA SER A 38 1.30 10.47 -4.63
C SER A 38 2.03 9.45 -5.51
N SER A 39 2.78 8.49 -4.97
CA SER A 39 3.55 7.57 -5.83
C SER A 39 2.68 6.53 -6.55
N ILE A 40 1.53 6.14 -5.98
CA ILE A 40 0.63 5.13 -6.58
C ILE A 40 0.11 5.57 -7.96
N PRO A 41 -0.49 6.77 -8.14
CA PRO A 41 -0.98 7.17 -9.46
C PRO A 41 0.14 7.28 -10.51
N LEU A 42 1.35 7.70 -10.11
CA LEU A 42 2.48 7.81 -11.03
C LEU A 42 2.89 6.45 -11.62
N VAL A 43 2.92 5.39 -10.81
CA VAL A 43 3.26 4.03 -11.30
C VAL A 43 2.24 3.56 -12.34
N TRP A 44 0.95 3.80 -12.11
CA TRP A 44 -0.09 3.44 -13.08
C TRP A 44 0.00 4.26 -14.37
N LEU A 45 0.30 5.55 -14.28
CA LEU A 45 0.51 6.39 -15.45
C LEU A 45 1.72 5.94 -16.27
N LEU A 46 2.83 5.60 -15.60
CA LEU A 46 4.01 5.04 -16.26
C LEU A 46 3.70 3.69 -16.92
N LEU A 47 2.95 2.81 -16.25
CA LEU A 47 2.53 1.54 -16.83
C LEU A 47 1.70 1.77 -18.10
N ILE A 48 0.69 2.65 -18.05
CA ILE A 48 -0.13 3.01 -19.22
C ILE A 48 0.75 3.58 -20.34
N ALA A 49 1.65 4.51 -20.03
CA ALA A 49 2.55 5.11 -21.01
C ALA A 49 3.47 4.06 -21.68
N THR A 50 4.04 3.14 -20.89
CA THR A 50 4.86 2.04 -21.42
C THR A 50 4.03 1.10 -22.29
N THR A 51 2.81 0.74 -21.90
CA THR A 51 1.93 -0.11 -22.71
C THR A 51 1.57 0.55 -24.04
N VAL A 52 1.24 1.84 -24.04
CA VAL A 52 0.97 2.59 -25.28
C VAL A 52 2.22 2.64 -26.18
N LEU A 53 3.40 2.90 -25.60
CA LEU A 53 4.65 2.88 -26.35
C LEU A 53 4.92 1.51 -26.98
N PHE A 54 4.71 0.42 -26.24
CA PHE A 54 4.84 -0.94 -26.77
C PHE A 54 3.85 -1.18 -27.91
N ILE A 55 2.57 -0.81 -27.77
CA ILE A 55 1.59 -0.97 -28.85
C ILE A 55 2.03 -0.22 -30.12
N VAL A 56 2.46 1.04 -29.99
CA VAL A 56 2.90 1.86 -31.14
C VAL A 56 4.15 1.26 -31.80
N LEU A 57 5.13 0.82 -31.00
CA LEU A 57 6.34 0.17 -31.52
C LEU A 57 6.00 -1.14 -32.22
N TYR A 58 5.09 -1.94 -31.67
CA TYR A 58 4.64 -3.18 -32.28
C TYR A 58 3.99 -2.94 -33.65
N GLU A 59 3.03 -2.01 -33.72
CA GLU A 59 2.39 -1.62 -34.98
C GLU A 59 3.41 -1.10 -36.00
N THR A 60 4.38 -0.31 -35.54
CA THR A 60 5.47 0.20 -36.40
C THR A 60 6.32 -0.95 -36.95
N ILE A 61 6.69 -1.92 -36.12
CA ILE A 61 7.44 -3.12 -36.54
C ILE A 61 6.62 -3.94 -37.53
N LEU A 62 5.32 -4.12 -37.29
CA LEU A 62 4.44 -4.83 -38.21
C LEU A 62 4.41 -4.16 -39.58
N VAL A 63 4.25 -2.83 -39.64
CA VAL A 63 4.24 -2.06 -40.89
C VAL A 63 5.58 -2.11 -41.63
N LEU A 64 6.70 -2.10 -40.91
CA LEU A 64 8.04 -2.06 -41.52
C LEU A 64 8.56 -3.43 -41.96
N VAL A 65 8.29 -4.49 -41.20
CA VAL A 65 8.89 -5.82 -41.41
C VAL A 65 7.96 -6.74 -42.19
N GLU A 66 6.66 -6.68 -41.94
CA GLU A 66 5.70 -7.64 -42.48
C GLU A 66 4.90 -6.97 -43.59
N LYS A 67 5.04 -7.47 -44.82
CA LYS A 67 4.16 -7.04 -45.92
C LYS A 67 2.71 -7.27 -45.48
N PRO A 68 1.79 -6.32 -45.70
CA PRO A 68 0.44 -6.40 -45.21
C PRO A 68 -0.30 -7.56 -45.89
N ASP A 69 -0.24 -8.74 -45.28
CA ASP A 69 -1.08 -9.86 -45.66
C ASP A 69 -2.40 -9.71 -44.87
N PRO A 70 -3.49 -9.25 -45.51
CA PRO A 70 -4.70 -8.81 -44.83
C PRO A 70 -5.43 -9.92 -44.06
N ALA A 71 -5.05 -11.18 -44.27
CA ALA A 71 -5.72 -12.34 -43.70
C ALA A 71 -5.09 -12.88 -42.41
N ARG A 72 -3.89 -12.45 -42.00
CA ARG A 72 -3.09 -13.22 -41.02
C ARG A 72 -2.35 -12.44 -39.95
N CYS A 73 -2.41 -11.11 -39.95
CA CYS A 73 -1.72 -10.31 -38.95
C CYS A 73 -2.70 -9.79 -37.88
N PRO A 74 -2.40 -9.93 -36.58
CA PRO A 74 -3.10 -9.23 -35.50
C PRO A 74 -3.00 -7.72 -35.68
N ARG A 75 -4.03 -7.12 -36.25
CA ARG A 75 -4.08 -5.66 -36.37
C ARG A 75 -4.60 -4.97 -35.12
N SER A 76 -4.94 -5.74 -34.09
CA SER A 76 -5.68 -5.18 -32.97
C SER A 76 -4.72 -4.88 -31.82
N PRO A 77 -4.63 -3.62 -31.36
CA PRO A 77 -3.92 -3.30 -30.11
C PRO A 77 -4.50 -4.06 -28.90
N LEU A 78 -5.72 -4.61 -29.05
CA LEU A 78 -6.37 -5.49 -28.07
C LEU A 78 -5.61 -6.79 -27.85
N ASP A 79 -4.89 -7.31 -28.84
CA ASP A 79 -4.09 -8.52 -28.66
C ASP A 79 -2.94 -8.26 -27.67
N CYS A 80 -2.28 -7.09 -27.75
CA CYS A 80 -1.24 -6.69 -26.80
C CYS A 80 -1.79 -6.57 -25.37
N VAL A 81 -3.01 -6.03 -25.24
CA VAL A 81 -3.72 -5.96 -23.96
C VAL A 81 -4.09 -7.36 -23.47
N GLY A 82 -4.49 -8.27 -24.36
CA GLY A 82 -4.78 -9.67 -24.04
C GLY A 82 -3.58 -10.37 -23.41
N VAL A 83 -2.37 -10.19 -23.96
CA VAL A 83 -1.13 -10.72 -23.35
C VAL A 83 -0.90 -10.15 -21.95
N MET A 84 -1.10 -8.83 -21.78
CA MET A 84 -0.95 -8.17 -20.48
C MET A 84 -1.93 -8.73 -19.43
N LEU A 85 -3.12 -9.12 -19.88
CA LEU A 85 -4.16 -9.78 -19.06
C LEU A 85 -3.96 -11.30 -18.94
N ALA A 86 -2.82 -11.84 -19.42
CA ALA A 86 -2.52 -13.27 -19.45
C ALA A 86 -3.57 -14.13 -20.17
N MET A 87 -4.24 -13.56 -21.19
CA MET A 87 -5.18 -14.30 -22.04
C MET A 87 -4.44 -15.05 -23.14
N SER A 88 -4.89 -16.28 -23.44
CA SER A 88 -4.35 -17.06 -24.56
C SER A 88 -4.79 -16.43 -25.88
N LEU A 89 -3.83 -16.06 -26.73
CA LEU A 89 -4.12 -15.59 -28.07
C LEU A 89 -4.23 -16.79 -29.04
N PRO A 90 -5.22 -16.80 -29.96
CA PRO A 90 -5.42 -17.90 -30.89
C PRO A 90 -4.39 -17.94 -32.03
N TRP A 91 -3.50 -16.94 -32.10
CA TRP A 91 -2.54 -16.76 -33.17
C TRP A 91 -1.13 -16.52 -32.60
N ILE A 92 -0.10 -16.94 -33.32
CA ILE A 92 1.31 -16.81 -32.93
C ILE A 92 2.06 -16.11 -34.07
N PRO A 93 2.88 -15.07 -33.80
CA PRO A 93 3.64 -14.39 -34.85
C PRO A 93 4.61 -15.37 -35.52
N ARG A 94 4.72 -15.30 -36.86
CA ARG A 94 5.62 -16.18 -37.62
C ARG A 94 7.02 -15.59 -37.80
N SER A 95 7.11 -14.28 -37.97
CA SER A 95 8.40 -13.57 -38.09
C SER A 95 9.23 -13.69 -36.80
N THR A 96 10.53 -13.96 -36.95
CA THR A 96 11.48 -14.05 -35.83
C THR A 96 11.54 -12.75 -35.04
N VAL A 97 11.46 -11.60 -35.70
CA VAL A 97 11.48 -10.28 -35.05
C VAL A 97 10.24 -10.09 -34.20
N CYS A 98 9.05 -10.38 -34.76
CA CYS A 98 7.78 -10.27 -34.05
C CYS A 98 7.70 -11.27 -32.87
N ARG A 99 8.28 -12.47 -33.02
CA ARG A 99 8.38 -13.45 -31.92
C ARG A 99 9.25 -12.95 -30.77
N ALA A 100 10.43 -12.40 -31.09
CA ALA A 100 11.33 -11.84 -30.08
C ALA A 100 10.66 -10.69 -29.33
N TYR A 101 9.98 -9.80 -30.06
CA TYR A 101 9.22 -8.70 -29.48
C TYR A 101 8.10 -9.19 -28.56
N PHE A 102 7.29 -10.15 -29.03
CA PHE A 102 6.21 -10.76 -28.25
C PHE A 102 6.72 -11.41 -26.96
N TRP A 103 7.87 -12.10 -27.03
CA TRP A 103 8.53 -12.69 -25.87
C TRP A 103 8.97 -11.62 -24.87
N LEU A 104 9.61 -10.55 -25.34
CA LEU A 104 10.04 -9.45 -24.47
C LEU A 104 8.84 -8.80 -23.76
N TRP A 105 7.75 -8.54 -24.50
CA TRP A 105 6.51 -8.01 -23.93
C TRP A 105 5.91 -8.95 -22.88
N SER A 106 5.90 -10.26 -23.16
CA SER A 106 5.38 -11.27 -22.22
C SER A 106 6.20 -11.30 -20.93
N VAL A 107 7.53 -11.27 -21.01
CA VAL A 107 8.42 -11.22 -19.83
C VAL A 107 8.19 -9.96 -19.00
N PHE A 108 8.02 -8.81 -19.66
CA PHE A 108 7.66 -7.56 -18.99
C PHE A 108 6.32 -7.67 -18.25
N CYS A 109 5.28 -8.21 -18.90
CA CYS A 109 3.97 -8.40 -18.29
C CYS A 109 4.03 -9.32 -17.06
N VAL A 110 4.80 -10.42 -17.14
CA VAL A 110 5.02 -11.32 -16.00
C VAL A 110 5.71 -10.60 -14.83
N HIS A 111 6.73 -9.77 -15.10
CA HIS A 111 7.38 -8.98 -14.06
C HIS A 111 6.43 -7.99 -13.38
N VAL A 112 5.62 -7.27 -14.16
CA VAL A 112 4.61 -6.34 -13.61
C VAL A 112 3.59 -7.10 -12.77
N ALA A 113 3.12 -8.26 -13.23
CA ALA A 113 2.17 -9.09 -12.50
C ALA A 113 2.75 -9.59 -11.16
N ILE A 114 4.00 -10.07 -11.15
CA ILE A 114 4.69 -10.52 -9.93
C ILE A 114 4.88 -9.35 -8.96
N PHE A 115 5.31 -8.18 -9.45
CA PHE A 115 5.48 -6.98 -8.63
C PHE A 115 4.16 -6.56 -7.98
N TYR A 116 3.08 -6.50 -8.78
CA TYR A 116 1.74 -6.16 -8.29
C TYR A 116 1.24 -7.16 -7.25
N GLN A 117 1.34 -8.47 -7.54
CA GLN A 117 0.93 -9.51 -6.60
C GLN A 117 1.73 -9.45 -5.30
N SER A 118 3.05 -9.23 -5.36
CA SER A 118 3.90 -9.13 -4.17
C SER A 118 3.51 -7.93 -3.30
N LYS A 119 3.24 -6.77 -3.90
CA LYS A 119 2.76 -5.58 -3.18
C LYS A 119 1.36 -5.77 -2.61
N MET A 120 0.47 -6.42 -3.36
CA MET A 120 -0.86 -6.76 -2.86
C MET A 120 -0.79 -7.70 -1.65
N ILE A 121 0.08 -8.72 -1.70
CA ILE A 121 0.32 -9.62 -0.57
C ILE A 121 0.86 -8.84 0.63
N ASP A 122 1.79 -7.90 0.43
CA ASP A 122 2.34 -7.08 1.51
C ASP A 122 1.25 -6.22 2.18
N ILE A 123 0.41 -5.54 1.37
CA ILE A 123 -0.74 -4.76 1.86
C ILE A 123 -1.75 -5.64 2.61
N LEU A 124 -1.96 -6.87 2.16
CA LEU A 124 -2.88 -7.81 2.82
C LEU A 124 -2.29 -8.42 4.10
N LYS A 125 -0.97 -8.59 4.16
CA LYS A 125 -0.27 -9.15 5.33
C LYS A 125 -0.10 -8.14 6.45
N ARG A 126 0.15 -6.88 6.09
CA ARG A 126 0.28 -5.76 7.02
C ARG A 126 -0.94 -4.88 6.81
N PRO A 127 -2.09 -5.18 7.46
CA PRO A 127 -3.17 -4.22 7.46
C PRO A 127 -2.55 -2.90 7.88
N LEU A 128 -2.81 -1.83 7.12
CA LEU A 128 -2.27 -0.51 7.46
C LEU A 128 -2.59 -0.28 8.93
N ASP A 129 -1.57 -0.34 9.78
CA ASP A 129 -1.72 -0.01 11.18
C ASP A 129 -2.33 1.39 11.17
N GLY A 130 -3.46 1.54 11.87
CA GLY A 130 -4.18 2.80 11.89
C GLY A 130 -3.20 3.93 12.12
N HIS A 131 -3.43 5.07 11.44
CA HIS A 131 -2.56 6.23 11.51
C HIS A 131 -2.06 6.45 12.94
N GLN A 132 -0.76 6.23 13.15
CA GLN A 132 -0.17 6.34 14.48
C GLN A 132 -0.09 7.81 14.84
N ILE A 133 -0.55 8.16 16.05
CA ILE A 133 -0.43 9.53 16.56
C ILE A 133 1.05 9.89 16.61
N SER A 134 1.46 10.75 15.68
CA SER A 134 2.86 11.16 15.50
C SER A 134 3.14 12.54 16.08
N THR A 135 2.09 13.31 16.38
CA THR A 135 2.19 14.67 16.90
C THR A 135 1.33 14.87 18.14
N VAL A 136 1.75 15.78 19.01
CA VAL A 136 1.02 16.14 20.23
C VAL A 136 -0.33 16.79 19.91
N ALA A 137 -0.41 17.57 18.84
CA ALA A 137 -1.67 18.18 18.40
C ALA A 137 -2.70 17.11 18.03
N GLU A 138 -2.28 16.13 17.25
CA GLU A 138 -3.11 14.99 16.89
C GLU A 138 -3.51 14.16 18.11
N LEU A 139 -2.61 13.99 19.09
CA LEU A 139 -2.93 13.34 20.36
C LEU A 139 -4.05 14.08 21.11
N LEU A 140 -4.00 15.41 21.16
CA LEU A 140 -5.00 16.23 21.82
C LEU A 140 -6.36 16.23 21.11
N ASP A 141 -6.34 16.15 19.77
CA ASP A 141 -7.54 16.15 18.94
C ASP A 141 -8.19 14.76 18.83
N SER A 142 -7.42 13.69 19.06
CA SER A 142 -7.92 12.30 19.08
C SER A 142 -8.97 12.02 20.16
N GLY A 143 -9.06 12.87 21.20
CA GLY A 143 -9.97 12.68 22.33
C GLY A 143 -9.59 11.51 23.25
N MET A 144 -8.41 10.92 23.09
CA MET A 144 -7.92 9.86 23.98
C MET A 144 -7.62 10.39 25.38
N VAL A 145 -7.81 9.54 26.39
CA VAL A 145 -7.43 9.89 27.77
C VAL A 145 -5.92 9.76 27.89
N ILE A 146 -5.26 10.82 28.36
CA ILE A 146 -3.80 10.85 28.53
C ILE A 146 -3.50 10.62 30.01
N GLY A 147 -2.72 9.60 30.33
CA GLY A 147 -2.28 9.35 31.70
C GLY A 147 -0.77 9.21 31.83
N PHE A 148 -0.22 9.77 32.89
CA PHE A 148 1.21 9.68 33.22
C PHE A 148 1.44 9.89 34.72
N PRO A 149 2.57 9.42 35.27
CA PRO A 149 2.95 9.67 36.65
C PRO A 149 3.10 11.17 36.95
N ALA A 150 2.71 11.61 38.15
CA ALA A 150 2.75 13.02 38.56
C ALA A 150 4.13 13.69 38.36
N ASN A 151 5.22 12.92 38.45
CA ASN A 151 6.58 13.42 38.23
C ASN A 151 6.79 14.00 36.81
N PHE A 152 6.04 13.53 35.81
CA PHE A 152 6.11 14.06 34.45
C PHE A 152 5.38 15.40 34.30
N ALA A 153 4.45 15.74 35.19
CA ALA A 153 3.74 17.02 35.15
C ALA A 153 4.71 18.20 35.31
N ILE A 154 5.73 18.07 36.16
CA ILE A 154 6.74 19.10 36.41
C ILE A 154 7.51 19.44 35.12
N HIS A 155 7.80 18.45 34.28
CA HIS A 155 8.47 18.65 33.01
C HIS A 155 7.56 19.29 31.95
N LEU A 156 6.27 18.95 31.99
CA LEU A 156 5.27 19.50 31.08
C LEU A 156 4.88 20.94 31.42
N GLU A 157 4.81 21.30 32.71
CA GLU A 157 4.54 22.67 33.16
C GLU A 157 5.58 23.67 32.68
N ARG A 158 6.82 23.21 32.42
CA ARG A 158 7.90 24.05 31.89
C ARG A 158 7.78 24.30 30.38
N LEU A 159 6.95 23.55 29.68
CA LEU A 159 6.73 23.67 28.24
C LEU A 159 5.50 24.57 27.98
N ASN A 160 5.69 25.75 27.41
CA ASN A 160 4.60 26.70 27.18
C ASN A 160 3.61 26.25 26.08
N GLY A 161 2.33 26.61 26.24
CA GLY A 161 1.29 26.52 25.22
C GLY A 161 0.51 25.20 25.21
N SER A 162 1.03 24.17 24.54
CA SER A 162 0.30 22.91 24.30
C SER A 162 0.22 22.00 25.52
N ALA A 163 1.14 22.15 26.48
CA ALA A 163 1.21 21.31 27.67
C ALA A 163 0.05 21.56 28.63
N GLU A 164 -0.48 22.78 28.69
CA GLU A 164 -1.59 23.12 29.58
C GLU A 164 -2.85 22.32 29.23
N ARG A 165 -3.14 22.14 27.93
CA ARG A 165 -4.25 21.30 27.45
C ARG A 165 -4.07 19.83 27.81
N ILE A 166 -2.84 19.33 27.83
CA ILE A 166 -2.52 17.96 28.26
C ILE A 166 -2.74 17.84 29.77
N LEU A 167 -2.25 18.80 30.54
CA LEU A 167 -2.35 18.81 32.00
C LEU A 167 -3.81 18.88 32.47
N GLN A 168 -4.68 19.63 31.79
CA GLN A 168 -6.11 19.70 32.11
C GLN A 168 -6.87 18.39 31.88
N ARG A 169 -6.37 17.52 30.98
CA ARG A 169 -7.00 16.24 30.63
C ARG A 169 -6.26 15.03 31.22
N ARG A 170 -5.29 15.26 32.11
CA ARG A 170 -4.45 14.20 32.63
C ARG A 170 -5.22 13.30 33.59
N LEU A 171 -5.00 12.00 33.48
CA LEU A 171 -5.33 11.04 34.51
C LEU A 171 -4.05 10.65 35.24
N GLU A 172 -3.93 11.04 36.51
CA GLU A 172 -2.78 10.65 37.33
C GLU A 172 -2.83 9.15 37.60
N CYS A 173 -1.77 8.45 37.21
CA CYS A 173 -1.65 7.01 37.38
C CYS A 173 -0.21 6.62 37.71
N THR A 174 -0.05 5.49 38.40
CA THR A 174 1.26 4.85 38.62
C THR A 174 1.72 4.19 37.31
N SER A 175 3.03 3.98 37.13
CA SER A 175 3.58 3.37 35.91
C SER A 175 2.89 2.04 35.55
N GLU A 176 2.52 1.24 36.56
CA GLU A 176 1.81 -0.02 36.37
C GLU A 176 0.34 0.17 35.96
N THR A 177 -0.38 1.12 36.58
CA THR A 177 -1.80 1.37 36.28
C THR A 177 -2.00 2.08 34.95
N CYS A 178 -1.16 3.07 34.61
CA CYS A 178 -1.20 3.71 33.29
C CYS A 178 -1.06 2.66 32.19
N LEU A 179 -0.14 1.73 32.39
CA LEU A 179 0.18 0.72 31.41
C LEU A 179 -0.89 -0.37 31.32
N ALA A 180 -1.49 -0.77 32.44
CA ALA A 180 -2.67 -1.62 32.42
C ALA A 180 -3.84 -0.96 31.66
N MET A 181 -3.97 0.37 31.75
CA MET A 181 -4.99 1.12 31.00
C MET A 181 -4.73 1.19 29.50
N VAL A 182 -3.47 1.22 29.04
CA VAL A 182 -3.12 1.12 27.60
C VAL A 182 -3.64 -0.19 27.01
N GLY A 183 -3.61 -1.28 27.78
CA GLY A 183 -4.13 -2.59 27.35
C GLY A 183 -5.64 -2.77 27.50
N GLY A 184 -6.36 -1.78 28.05
CA GLY A 184 -7.80 -1.84 28.30
C GLY A 184 -8.66 -1.54 27.07
N ALA A 185 -9.98 -1.73 27.20
CA ALA A 185 -10.94 -1.46 26.13
C ALA A 185 -11.15 0.04 25.81
N ARG A 186 -10.55 0.95 26.58
CA ARG A 186 -10.73 2.40 26.44
C ARG A 186 -9.55 3.01 25.68
N PRO A 187 -9.79 4.00 24.81
CA PRO A 187 -8.72 4.70 24.10
C PRO A 187 -7.88 5.51 25.10
N PHE A 188 -6.67 5.03 25.35
CA PHE A 188 -5.77 5.57 26.37
C PHE A 188 -4.36 5.74 25.77
N ALA A 189 -3.73 6.87 26.08
CA ALA A 189 -2.37 7.16 25.69
C ALA A 189 -1.52 7.46 26.93
N THR A 190 -0.27 6.99 26.93
CA THR A 190 0.68 7.23 28.02
C THR A 190 1.92 7.93 27.49
N ILE A 191 2.53 8.77 28.33
CA ILE A 191 3.79 9.46 28.04
C ILE A 191 4.88 8.79 28.89
N GLY A 192 5.96 8.35 28.26
CA GLY A 192 7.05 7.65 28.92
C GLY A 192 8.42 8.09 28.42
N ASN A 193 9.45 7.89 29.25
CA ASN A 193 10.82 8.13 28.83
C ASN A 193 11.28 7.04 27.85
N ARG A 194 12.03 7.43 26.82
CA ARG A 194 12.63 6.52 25.84
C ARG A 194 13.51 5.45 26.51
N SER A 195 14.26 5.82 27.55
CA SER A 195 15.07 4.88 28.32
C SER A 195 14.25 3.80 29.04
N LEU A 196 13.03 4.12 29.49
CA LEU A 196 12.09 3.13 30.03
C LEU A 196 11.62 2.18 28.94
N ILE A 197 11.32 2.70 27.75
CA ILE A 197 10.90 1.88 26.59
C ILE A 197 12.05 0.94 26.15
N GLU A 198 13.27 1.48 26.06
CA GLU A 198 14.48 0.77 25.58
C GLU A 198 15.08 -0.19 26.61
N ALA A 199 14.97 0.09 27.92
CA ALA A 199 15.43 -0.79 29.00
C ALA A 199 14.64 -2.10 29.11
N GLY A 200 13.84 -2.44 28.10
CA GLY A 200 13.02 -3.62 28.08
C GLY A 200 11.82 -3.52 29.01
N TYR A 201 11.42 -2.33 29.48
CA TYR A 201 10.15 -2.18 30.20
C TYR A 201 8.99 -2.46 29.24
N LEU A 202 9.08 -1.98 27.99
CA LEU A 202 8.16 -2.42 26.94
C LEU A 202 8.24 -3.93 26.75
N ALA A 203 9.42 -4.55 26.83
CA ALA A 203 9.58 -6.00 26.75
C ALA A 203 9.03 -6.75 27.99
N ALA A 204 9.06 -6.16 29.19
CA ALA A 204 8.54 -6.73 30.43
C ALA A 204 7.01 -6.63 30.47
N VAL A 205 6.48 -5.51 30.03
CA VAL A 205 5.06 -5.29 29.81
C VAL A 205 4.56 -6.17 28.69
N THR A 206 5.29 -6.22 27.59
CA THR A 206 5.02 -7.15 26.50
C THR A 206 5.15 -8.57 27.01
N ARG A 207 6.03 -8.92 27.95
CA ARG A 207 6.05 -10.27 28.57
C ARG A 207 4.86 -10.53 29.48
N ILE A 208 4.36 -9.56 30.24
CA ILE A 208 3.16 -9.75 31.09
C ILE A 208 1.92 -9.84 30.20
N PHE A 209 1.82 -8.94 29.22
CA PHE A 209 0.79 -8.94 28.21
C PHE A 209 0.88 -10.20 27.36
N LEU A 210 2.07 -10.64 26.93
CA LEU A 210 2.36 -11.91 26.22
C LEU A 210 2.31 -13.13 27.13
N ALA A 211 2.33 -13.01 28.46
CA ALA A 211 2.12 -14.13 29.37
C ALA A 211 0.62 -14.36 29.55
N HIS A 212 -0.12 -13.27 29.73
CA HIS A 212 -1.59 -13.28 29.77
C HIS A 212 -2.17 -13.64 28.40
N THR A 213 -1.62 -13.05 27.35
CA THR A 213 -1.89 -13.46 25.99
C THR A 213 -1.12 -14.71 25.60
N ARG A 214 -0.15 -15.31 26.32
CA ARG A 214 0.44 -16.65 25.95
C ARG A 214 -0.57 -17.76 26.13
N ASN A 215 -1.36 -17.65 27.17
CA ASN A 215 -2.45 -18.56 27.40
C ASN A 215 -3.58 -18.31 26.39
N ALA A 216 -3.77 -17.07 25.93
CA ALA A 216 -4.64 -16.75 24.81
C ALA A 216 -4.02 -17.06 23.42
N THR A 217 -2.69 -17.03 23.28
CA THR A 217 -1.94 -17.15 22.03
C THR A 217 -1.43 -18.55 21.79
N ARG A 218 -1.44 -19.48 22.75
CA ARG A 218 -1.51 -20.90 22.38
C ARG A 218 -2.83 -21.24 21.68
N GLN A 219 -3.90 -20.52 21.99
CA GLN A 219 -5.17 -20.60 21.25
C GLN A 219 -5.12 -19.78 19.94
N VAL A 220 -4.39 -18.65 19.95
CA VAL A 220 -4.23 -17.80 18.77
C VAL A 220 -3.11 -18.24 17.84
N GLU A 221 -2.10 -19.03 18.21
CA GLU A 221 -1.01 -19.51 17.33
C GLU A 221 -1.50 -20.71 16.49
N ASP A 222 -2.42 -21.51 17.04
CA ASP A 222 -3.35 -22.36 16.27
C ASP A 222 -4.38 -21.53 15.44
N HIS A 223 -4.46 -20.21 15.66
CA HIS A 223 -5.18 -19.24 14.81
C HIS A 223 -4.26 -18.21 14.10
N VAL A 224 -2.93 -18.27 14.17
CA VAL A 224 -2.03 -17.39 13.39
C VAL A 224 -1.75 -18.08 12.05
N ALA A 225 -2.12 -19.36 11.95
CA ALA A 225 -2.56 -19.99 10.71
C ALA A 225 -4.00 -19.60 10.29
N GLN A 226 -4.77 -18.81 11.05
CA GLN A 226 -5.95 -18.14 10.48
C GLN A 226 -5.44 -16.95 9.68
N VAL A 227 -5.10 -17.27 8.43
CA VAL A 227 -5.32 -16.40 7.27
C VAL A 227 -6.48 -15.48 7.61
N VAL A 228 -6.22 -14.19 7.86
CA VAL A 228 -7.28 -13.20 8.08
C VAL A 228 -8.24 -13.39 6.91
N PRO A 229 -9.47 -13.90 7.14
CA PRO A 229 -10.29 -14.33 6.03
C PRO A 229 -10.64 -13.06 5.25
N LEU A 230 -10.16 -12.99 4.01
CA LEU A 230 -10.43 -11.85 3.15
C LEU A 230 -11.95 -11.75 2.99
N ARG A 231 -12.54 -10.76 3.65
CA ARG A 231 -13.97 -10.47 3.52
C ARG A 231 -14.25 -9.94 2.12
N LEU A 232 -15.45 -10.26 1.59
CA LEU A 232 -15.92 -9.80 0.28
C LEU A 232 -15.87 -8.27 0.14
N SER A 233 -16.00 -7.53 1.25
CA SER A 233 -15.88 -6.07 1.30
C SER A 233 -14.56 -5.54 0.75
N HIS A 234 -13.45 -6.27 0.91
CA HIS A 234 -12.14 -5.86 0.36
C HIS A 234 -12.08 -5.96 -1.16
N PHE A 235 -12.95 -6.75 -1.79
CA PHE A 235 -13.00 -6.95 -3.24
C PHE A 235 -14.12 -6.18 -3.93
N GLN A 236 -14.90 -5.37 -3.20
CA GLN A 236 -16.04 -4.64 -3.76
C GLN A 236 -15.65 -3.78 -4.97
N GLY A 237 -14.46 -3.15 -4.94
CA GLY A 237 -13.94 -2.37 -6.05
C GLY A 237 -13.73 -3.21 -7.32
N ALA A 238 -13.20 -4.43 -7.20
CA ALA A 238 -12.98 -5.32 -8.35
C ALA A 238 -14.31 -5.76 -8.99
N TYR A 239 -15.32 -6.10 -8.17
CA TYR A 239 -16.66 -6.44 -8.67
C TYR A 239 -17.35 -5.25 -9.34
N PHE A 240 -17.15 -4.04 -8.82
CA PHE A 240 -17.68 -2.83 -9.44
C PHE A 240 -17.06 -2.57 -10.82
N VAL A 241 -15.73 -2.69 -10.95
CA VAL A 241 -15.02 -2.55 -12.24
C VAL A 241 -15.50 -3.62 -13.23
N LEU A 242 -15.67 -4.87 -12.79
CA LEU A 242 -16.19 -5.95 -13.63
C LEU A 242 -17.62 -5.67 -14.13
N ALA A 243 -18.51 -5.25 -13.23
CA ALA A 243 -19.89 -4.91 -13.57
C ALA A 243 -19.96 -3.75 -14.57
N LEU A 244 -19.14 -2.71 -14.35
CA LEU A 244 -19.01 -1.58 -15.26
C LEU A 244 -18.51 -2.03 -16.64
N GLY A 245 -17.49 -2.87 -16.69
CA GLY A 245 -16.97 -3.45 -17.93
C GLY A 245 -18.02 -4.23 -18.71
N CYS A 246 -18.82 -5.06 -18.02
CA CYS A 246 -19.93 -5.81 -18.63
C CYS A 246 -21.00 -4.89 -19.20
N ALA A 247 -21.37 -3.83 -18.46
CA ALA A 247 -22.35 -2.85 -18.90
C ALA A 247 -21.87 -2.10 -20.16
N LEU A 248 -20.61 -1.64 -20.18
CA LEU A 248 -20.02 -0.99 -21.35
C LEU A 248 -19.98 -1.93 -22.56
N ALA A 249 -19.60 -3.18 -22.38
CA ALA A 249 -19.60 -4.18 -23.46
C ALA A 249 -21.01 -4.39 -24.04
N ALA A 250 -22.03 -4.47 -23.19
CA ALA A 250 -23.42 -4.60 -23.62
C ALA A 250 -23.90 -3.37 -24.41
N VAL A 251 -23.53 -2.15 -23.97
CA VAL A 251 -23.83 -0.90 -24.67
C VAL A 251 -23.16 -0.87 -26.05
N CYS A 252 -21.88 -1.21 -26.14
CA CYS A 252 -21.15 -1.27 -27.41
C CYS A 252 -21.80 -2.29 -28.36
N CYS A 253 -22.11 -3.49 -27.89
CA CYS A 253 -22.80 -4.52 -28.68
C CYS A 253 -24.17 -4.03 -29.18
N GLY A 254 -24.98 -3.43 -28.31
CA GLY A 254 -26.26 -2.83 -28.69
C GLY A 254 -26.09 -1.73 -29.74
N GLY A 255 -25.07 -0.88 -29.60
CA GLY A 255 -24.70 0.16 -30.56
C GLY A 255 -24.34 -0.41 -31.94
N GLU A 256 -23.49 -1.44 -31.99
CA GLU A 256 -23.13 -2.12 -33.24
C GLU A 256 -24.35 -2.74 -33.93
N ILE A 257 -25.24 -3.39 -33.17
CA ILE A 257 -26.48 -3.97 -33.70
C ILE A 257 -27.38 -2.85 -34.26
N ALA A 258 -27.51 -1.73 -33.57
CA ALA A 258 -28.31 -0.59 -34.01
C ALA A 258 -27.75 0.03 -35.30
N ILE A 259 -26.44 0.30 -35.34
CA ILE A 259 -25.75 0.81 -36.54
C ILE A 259 -25.89 -0.18 -37.69
N GLY A 260 -25.71 -1.48 -37.43
CA GLY A 260 -25.89 -2.55 -38.41
C GLY A 260 -27.30 -2.57 -39.01
N LYS A 261 -28.34 -2.38 -38.17
CA LYS A 261 -29.73 -2.28 -38.63
C LYS A 261 -29.97 -1.02 -39.46
N VAL A 262 -29.47 0.15 -39.03
CA VAL A 262 -29.59 1.41 -39.78
C VAL A 262 -28.91 1.31 -41.14
N ARG A 263 -27.69 0.75 -41.19
CA ARG A 263 -26.93 0.54 -42.42
C ARG A 263 -27.63 -0.41 -43.40
N LYS A 264 -28.29 -1.46 -42.88
CA LYS A 264 -29.12 -2.37 -43.70
C LYS A 264 -30.40 -1.69 -44.21
N ARG A 265 -31.00 -0.76 -43.46
CA ARG A 265 -32.15 0.03 -43.95
C ARG A 265 -31.72 1.02 -45.03
N MET A 266 -30.64 1.77 -44.83
CA MET A 266 -30.14 2.70 -45.85
C MET A 266 -29.78 1.99 -47.16
N ARG A 267 -29.13 0.82 -47.10
CA ARG A 267 -28.84 0.04 -48.32
C ARG A 267 -30.07 -0.39 -49.10
N ARG A 268 -31.23 -0.58 -48.45
CA ARG A 268 -32.48 -0.89 -49.15
C ARG A 268 -33.10 0.33 -49.84
N VAL A 269 -32.83 1.54 -49.38
CA VAL A 269 -33.39 2.77 -49.95
C VAL A 269 -32.61 3.23 -51.18
N VAL A 270 -31.31 2.92 -51.27
CA VAL A 270 -30.42 3.39 -52.35
C VAL A 270 -30.47 2.49 -53.61
N VAL A 271 -31.25 1.41 -53.63
CA VAL A 271 -31.45 0.57 -54.83
C VAL A 271 -32.74 0.97 -55.55
N TYR A 272 -32.70 2.09 -56.25
CA TYR A 272 -33.56 2.32 -57.42
C TYR A 272 -32.68 2.87 -58.54
N PRO A 273 -32.08 2.01 -59.39
CA PRO A 273 -31.62 2.47 -60.68
C PRO A 273 -32.86 2.81 -61.51
N PHE A 274 -33.06 4.11 -61.76
CA PHE A 274 -33.87 4.57 -62.87
C PHE A 274 -33.19 4.04 -64.14
N VAL A 275 -33.75 2.99 -64.73
CA VAL A 275 -33.42 2.56 -66.08
C VAL A 275 -34.20 3.50 -67.01
N VAL A 276 -33.48 4.35 -67.74
CA VAL A 276 -33.99 5.11 -68.89
C VAL A 276 -33.40 4.48 -70.14
#